data_AF-A0A515CQQ9-F1
#
_entry.id   AF-A0A515CQQ9-F1
#
_cell.length_a   1.000
_cell.length_b   1.000
_cell.length_c   1.000
_cell.angle_alpha   90.00
_cell.angle_beta   90.00
_cell.angle_gamma   90.00
#
_symmetry.space_group_name_H-M   'P 1'
#
loop_
_entity.id
_entity.type
_entity.pdbx_description
1 polymer ?
#
loop_
_entity_poly.entity_id
_entity_poly.type
_entity_poly.pdbx_seq_one_letter_code
_entity_poly.pdbx_strand_id
1 'polypeptide(L)'
;MSAEIMEYMTLITLTVISLLVARGVVFHALAFFFPPKSIKLSYTDNSGKKHTKLVNLSDEDDELINFLTELRANGKARRKDS
;
A
#
# COMPACT_ATOMS: atom_id res chain seq x y z
N MET A 1 3.36 38.51 -23.77
CA MET A 1 2.43 37.66 -22.99
C MET A 1 1.90 38.54 -21.86
N SER A 2 0.59 38.81 -21.80
CA SER A 2 0.05 39.80 -20.85
C SER A 2 0.14 39.29 -19.42
N ALA A 3 0.39 40.19 -18.47
CA ALA A 3 0.53 39.87 -17.04
C ALA A 3 -0.70 39.11 -16.50
N GLU A 4 -1.88 39.41 -17.03
CA GLU A 4 -3.14 38.74 -16.71
C GLU A 4 -3.11 37.23 -17.03
N ILE A 5 -2.53 36.82 -18.16
CA ILE A 5 -2.42 35.40 -18.51
C ILE A 5 -1.52 34.66 -17.51
N MET A 6 -0.45 35.30 -17.05
CA MET A 6 0.46 34.72 -16.06
C MET A 6 -0.21 34.56 -14.69
N GLU A 7 -1.04 35.52 -14.30
CA GLU A 7 -1.82 35.49 -13.06
C GLU A 7 -2.85 34.35 -13.07
N TYR A 8 -3.62 34.20 -14.17
CA TYR A 8 -4.56 33.08 -14.32
C TYR A 8 -3.87 31.72 -14.31
N MET A 9 -2.73 31.57 -14.99
CA MET A 9 -1.96 30.33 -14.97
C MET A 9 -1.49 30.00 -13.54
N THR A 10 -1.01 30.99 -12.80
CA THR A 10 -0.55 30.81 -11.42
C THR A 10 -1.68 30.37 -10.50
N LEU A 11 -2.86 30.97 -10.65
CA LEU A 11 -4.04 30.66 -9.85
C LEU A 11 -4.55 29.25 -10.12
N ILE A 12 -4.55 28.82 -11.39
CA ILE A 12 -4.87 27.43 -11.78
C ILE A 12 -3.85 26.47 -11.18
N THR A 13 -2.55 26.74 -11.29
CA THR A 13 -1.50 25.88 -10.74
C THR A 13 -1.62 25.74 -9.23
N LEU A 14 -1.84 26.84 -8.50
CA LEU A 14 -2.10 26.83 -7.07
C LEU A 14 -3.31 25.98 -6.70
N THR A 15 -4.40 26.10 -7.46
CA THR A 15 -5.63 25.34 -7.23
C THR A 15 -5.39 23.84 -7.40
N VAL A 16 -4.68 23.44 -8.47
CA VAL A 16 -4.35 22.03 -8.74
C VAL A 16 -3.43 21.46 -7.66
N ILE A 17 -2.39 22.20 -7.25
CA ILE A 17 -1.48 21.76 -6.18
C ILE A 17 -2.26 21.60 -4.87
N SER A 18 -3.13 22.55 -4.54
CA SER A 18 -3.96 22.50 -3.33
C SER A 18 -4.87 21.26 -3.32
N LEU A 19 -5.46 20.91 -4.46
CA LEU A 19 -6.28 19.71 -4.61
C LEU A 19 -5.45 18.43 -4.40
N LEU A 20 -4.24 18.37 -4.95
CA LEU A 20 -3.33 17.24 -4.80
C LEU A 20 -2.88 17.06 -3.34
N VAL A 21 -2.52 18.17 -2.68
CA VAL A 21 -2.16 18.18 -1.26
C VAL A 21 -3.35 17.74 -0.42
N ALA A 22 -4.53 18.32 -0.64
CA ALA A 22 -5.75 17.94 0.08
C ALA A 22 -6.06 16.44 -0.09
N ARG A 23 -5.91 15.89 -1.30
CA ARG A 23 -6.06 14.45 -1.54
C ARG A 23 -5.06 13.62 -0.74
N GLY A 24 -3.80 14.04 -0.70
CA GLY A 24 -2.75 13.37 0.08
C GLY A 24 -3.05 13.38 1.59
N VAL A 25 -3.46 14.54 2.11
CA VAL A 25 -3.84 14.72 3.52
C VAL A 25 -5.06 13.89 3.86
N VAL A 26 -6.10 13.90 3.02
CA VAL A 26 -7.32 13.08 3.22
C VAL A 26 -6.98 11.60 3.21
N PHE A 27 -6.12 11.14 2.30
CA PHE A 27 -5.69 9.74 2.26
C PHE A 27 -4.93 9.35 3.53
N HIS A 28 -4.00 10.20 4.00
CA HIS A 28 -3.26 9.95 5.24
C HIS A 28 -4.17 9.97 6.47
N ALA A 29 -5.09 10.93 6.55
CA ALA A 29 -6.06 11.01 7.64
C ALA A 29 -6.95 9.76 7.66
N LEU A 30 -7.49 9.34 6.51
CA LEU A 30 -8.29 8.12 6.41
C LEU A 30 -7.49 6.87 6.80
N ALA A 31 -6.23 6.75 6.38
CA ALA A 31 -5.37 5.64 6.76
C ALA A 31 -5.08 5.62 8.28
N PHE A 32 -5.00 6.79 8.92
CA PHE A 32 -4.79 6.90 10.37
C PHE A 32 -6.06 6.55 11.17
N PHE A 33 -7.23 7.04 10.76
CA PHE A 33 -8.50 6.77 11.44
C PHE A 33 -9.09 5.40 11.12
N PHE A 34 -8.83 4.88 9.93
CA PHE A 34 -9.31 3.59 9.46
C PHE A 34 -8.12 2.76 8.97
N PRO A 35 -7.24 2.32 9.89
CA PRO A 35 -6.18 1.40 9.53
C PRO A 35 -6.81 0.15 8.87
N PRO A 36 -6.23 -0.34 7.76
CA PRO A 36 -6.76 -1.52 7.09
C PRO A 36 -6.72 -2.70 8.06
N LYS A 37 -7.91 -3.14 8.49
CA LYS A 37 -8.07 -4.22 9.47
C LYS A 37 -7.60 -5.59 8.97
N SER A 38 -7.43 -5.74 7.66
CA SER A 38 -7.00 -6.99 7.04
C SER A 38 -6.22 -6.76 5.75
N ILE A 39 -5.19 -7.56 5.51
CA ILE A 39 -4.50 -7.65 4.22
C ILE A 39 -4.77 -9.03 3.61
N LYS A 40 -5.15 -9.02 2.34
CA LYS A 40 -5.28 -10.25 1.55
C LYS A 40 -3.93 -10.59 0.94
N LEU A 41 -3.30 -11.66 1.41
CA LEU A 41 -2.03 -12.16 0.90
C LEU A 41 -2.28 -13.34 -0.02
N SER A 42 -1.63 -13.34 -1.18
CA SER A 42 -1.68 -14.45 -2.13
C SER A 42 -0.26 -14.87 -2.47
N TYR A 43 0.05 -16.16 -2.34
CA TYR A 43 1.34 -16.71 -2.74
C TYR A 43 1.16 -18.03 -3.47
N THR A 44 2.15 -18.39 -4.27
CA THR A 44 2.21 -19.70 -4.92
C THR A 44 3.27 -20.52 -4.20
N ASP A 45 2.91 -21.72 -3.75
CA ASP A 45 3.82 -22.62 -3.06
C ASP A 45 4.80 -23.31 -4.04
N ASN A 46 5.74 -24.08 -3.48
CA ASN A 46 6.75 -24.83 -4.25
C ASN A 46 6.13 -25.95 -5.13
N SER A 47 4.88 -26.32 -4.86
CA SER A 47 4.11 -27.30 -5.64
C SER A 47 3.26 -26.65 -6.73
N GLY A 48 3.37 -25.32 -6.93
CA GLY A 48 2.62 -24.56 -7.93
C GLY A 48 1.19 -24.22 -7.51
N LYS A 49 0.77 -24.51 -6.28
CA LYS A 49 -0.58 -24.24 -5.79
C LYS A 49 -0.66 -22.83 -5.22
N LYS A 50 -1.68 -22.08 -5.66
CA LYS A 50 -1.94 -20.72 -5.18
C LYS A 50 -2.73 -20.76 -3.87
N HIS A 51 -2.15 -20.21 -2.82
CA HIS A 51 -2.78 -20.01 -1.53
C HIS A 51 -3.16 -18.54 -1.38
N THR A 52 -4.39 -18.29 -0.93
CA THR A 52 -4.90 -16.94 -0.67
C THR A 52 -5.42 -16.90 0.75
N LYS A 53 -4.80 -16.10 1.62
CA LYS A 53 -5.20 -15.95 3.02
C LYS A 53 -5.53 -14.48 3.28
N LEU A 54 -6.66 -14.23 3.93
CA LEU A 54 -7.01 -12.93 4.48
C LEU A 54 -6.46 -12.89 5.91
N VAL A 55 -5.50 -12.02 6.18
CA VAL A 55 -4.87 -11.89 7.50
C VAL A 55 -5.34 -10.59 8.12
N ASN A 56 -5.93 -10.66 9.32
CA ASN A 56 -6.31 -9.47 10.07
C ASN A 56 -5.07 -8.83 10.70
N LEU A 57 -4.98 -7.50 10.70
CA LEU A 57 -3.90 -6.72 11.33
C LEU A 57 -4.30 -6.22 12.72
N SER A 58 -5.11 -6.97 13.46
CA SER A 58 -5.32 -6.69 14.88
C SER A 58 -4.06 -7.01 15.66
N ASP A 59 -3.85 -6.35 16.81
CA ASP A 59 -2.66 -6.36 17.67
C ASP A 59 -2.13 -7.75 18.13
N GLU A 60 -2.81 -8.85 17.77
CA GLU A 60 -2.26 -10.21 17.85
C GLU A 60 -1.37 -10.48 16.62
N ASP A 61 -0.22 -9.82 16.60
CA ASP A 61 0.81 -9.86 15.55
C ASP A 61 1.32 -11.27 15.21
N ASP A 62 1.04 -12.27 16.05
CA ASP A 62 1.53 -13.64 15.89
C ASP A 62 1.04 -14.30 14.60
N GLU A 63 -0.18 -14.04 14.13
CA GLU A 63 -0.70 -14.71 12.93
C GLU A 63 -0.04 -14.17 11.64
N LEU A 64 0.19 -12.85 11.58
CA LEU A 64 0.87 -12.21 10.46
C LEU A 64 2.36 -12.57 10.43
N ILE A 65 3.02 -12.57 11.59
CA ILE A 65 4.43 -12.96 11.72
C ILE A 65 4.62 -14.43 11.33
N ASN A 66 3.73 -15.32 11.77
CA ASN A 66 3.78 -16.73 11.39
C ASN A 66 3.60 -16.93 9.88
N PHE A 67 2.65 -16.21 9.26
CA PHE A 67 2.43 -16.28 7.82
C PHE A 67 3.62 -15.73 7.01
N LEU A 68 4.22 -14.62 7.45
CA LEU A 68 5.43 -14.07 6.81
C LEU A 68 6.64 -15.01 6.98
N THR A 69 6.74 -15.68 8.13
CA THR A 69 7.79 -16.68 8.39
C THR A 69 7.63 -17.91 7.49
N GLU A 70 6.40 -18.40 7.30
CA GLU A 70 6.10 -19.50 6.38
C GLU A 70 6.43 -19.12 4.91
N LEU A 71 6.03 -17.92 4.49
CA LEU A 71 6.41 -17.36 3.20
C LEU A 71 7.93 -17.28 3.00
N ARG A 72 8.67 -16.83 4.01
CA ARG A 72 10.12 -16.73 3.97
C ARG A 72 10.79 -18.10 3.88
N ALA A 73 10.29 -19.09 4.63
CA ALA A 73 10.80 -20.47 4.57
C ALA A 73 10.63 -21.06 3.16
N ASN A 74 9.44 -20.89 2.56
CA ASN A 74 9.16 -21.34 1.21
C ASN A 74 10.01 -20.61 0.15
N GLY A 75 10.17 -19.29 0.26
CA GLY A 75 10.98 -18.50 -0.66
C GLY A 75 12.49 -18.78 -0.60
N LYS A 76 13.01 -19.17 0.57
CA LYS A 76 14.44 -19.44 0.78
C LYS A 76 14.87 -20.78 0.17
N ALA A 77 13.97 -21.78 0.14
CA ALA A 77 14.23 -23.05 -0.55
C ALA A 77 14.51 -22.85 -2.05
N ARG A 78 13.73 -21.97 -2.70
CA ARG A 78 13.86 -21.67 -4.13
C ARG A 78 15.19 -21.01 -4.53
N ARG A 79 15.92 -20.41 -3.60
CA ARG A 79 17.23 -19.78 -3.84
C ARG A 79 18.42 -20.75 -3.74
N LYS A 80 18.19 -21.98 -3.27
CA LYS A 80 19.24 -22.99 -3.09
C LYS A 80 19.30 -23.99 -4.26
N ASP A 81 18.23 -24.05 -5.06
CA ASP A 81 18.08 -24.94 -6.21
C ASP A 81 18.20 -24.19 -7.56
N SER A 82 18.69 -22.94 -7.55
CA SER A 82 19.06 -22.16 -8.74
C SER A 82 20.53 -21.80 -8.69
#